data_AF-A0AAV7JZV9-F1
#
_entry.id   AF-A0AAV7JZV9-F1
#
_cell.length_a   1.000
_cell.length_b   1.000
_cell.length_c   1.000
_cell.angle_alpha   90.00
_cell.angle_beta   90.00
_cell.angle_gamma   90.00
#
_symmetry.space_group_name_H-M   'P 1'
#
loop_
_entity.id
_entity.type
_entity.pdbx_description
1 polymer ?
#
loop_
_entity_poly.entity_id
_entity_poly.type
_entity_poly.pdbx_seq_one_letter_code
_entity_poly.pdbx_strand_id
1 'polypeptide(L)'
;MCTATFQQIHDISIVQNVFPINRTIRDARDVFDEVDEEEFLSLPTNQRFNLTHKPISEKDIMSASLLHTYLRTISWFLLLICHLQCGAIQKWSPTSPIILGVKKFITSLIEEKLSISIDTPSVQGGTTTTGNVVRRCFTRSDDTVEDFLYWVLTVVPQETHQVVTTIFNNLSAIQRLYNSNRKVDTEGLDNLCRETYESILTNFSWAHVTPTLHKLLAHAPQIIADHYDGFGLEDLSEEGLESCNKLVRGTTEYC
;
A
#
# COMPACT_ATOMS: atom_id res chain seq x y z
N MET A 1 12.47 11.41 -2.32
CA MET A 1 12.24 9.97 -2.18
C MET A 1 12.58 9.65 -0.75
N CYS A 2 11.70 9.01 0.01
CA CYS A 2 11.98 8.56 1.38
C CYS A 2 13.37 7.92 1.41
N THR A 3 14.29 8.46 2.21
CA THR A 3 15.68 7.99 2.27
C THR A 3 15.86 6.85 3.25
N ALA A 4 14.76 6.22 3.70
CA ALA A 4 14.82 5.07 4.60
C ALA A 4 15.60 3.96 3.90
N THR A 5 16.64 3.48 4.58
CA THR A 5 17.32 2.26 4.17
C THR A 5 16.38 1.07 4.34
N PHE A 6 16.65 0.00 3.61
CA PHE A 6 15.93 -1.26 3.74
C PHE A 6 15.90 -1.76 5.20
N GLN A 7 17.02 -1.60 5.92
CA GLN A 7 17.14 -1.99 7.33
C GLN A 7 16.18 -1.17 8.20
N GLN A 8 16.09 0.14 7.98
CA GLN A 8 15.20 1.03 8.74
C GLN A 8 13.71 0.70 8.52
N ILE A 9 13.34 0.29 7.31
CA ILE A 9 11.96 -0.10 6.95
C ILE A 9 11.50 -1.36 7.68
N HIS A 10 12.42 -2.21 8.13
CA HIS A 10 12.14 -3.49 8.82
C HIS A 10 12.48 -3.47 10.32
N ASP A 11 12.87 -2.32 10.86
CA ASP A 11 13.17 -2.19 12.30
C ASP A 11 11.90 -1.79 13.06
N ILE A 12 11.39 -2.72 13.89
CA ILE A 12 10.19 -2.51 14.71
C ILE A 12 10.34 -1.33 15.66
N SER A 13 11.52 -1.12 16.24
CA SER A 13 11.74 -0.02 17.18
C SER A 13 11.67 1.33 16.46
N ILE A 14 12.12 1.40 15.21
CA ILE A 14 12.01 2.59 14.38
C ILE A 14 10.54 2.78 13.96
N VAL A 15 9.83 1.73 13.54
CA VAL A 15 8.38 1.83 13.27
C VAL A 15 7.65 2.37 14.50
N GLN A 16 7.85 1.79 15.68
CA GLN A 16 7.16 2.20 16.92
C GLN A 16 7.50 3.63 17.37
N ASN A 17 8.76 4.06 17.22
CA ASN A 17 9.24 5.36 17.70
C ASN A 17 9.19 6.48 16.65
N VAL A 18 8.92 6.17 15.38
CA VAL A 18 8.98 7.17 14.29
C VAL A 18 7.59 7.52 13.73
N PHE A 19 6.54 7.26 14.51
CA PHE A 19 5.20 7.84 14.34
C PHE A 19 4.67 8.69 15.53
N PRO A 20 5.47 9.33 16.40
CA PRO A 20 4.89 10.28 17.36
C PRO A 20 4.66 11.63 16.70
N ILE A 21 3.40 11.97 16.41
CA ILE A 21 2.98 13.34 16.11
C ILE A 21 2.71 14.04 17.45
N ASN A 22 3.68 14.79 17.96
CA ASN A 22 3.44 15.64 19.13
C ASN A 22 4.33 16.88 19.10
N ARG A 23 3.76 18.06 18.85
CA ARG A 23 4.39 19.37 19.14
C ARG A 23 3.37 20.43 19.49
N THR A 24 3.81 21.38 20.31
CA THR A 24 3.03 22.53 20.77
C THR A 24 3.39 23.78 19.98
N ILE A 25 2.51 24.79 19.98
CA ILE A 25 2.68 26.08 19.27
C ILE A 25 4.01 26.79 19.65
N ARG A 26 4.55 26.51 20.85
CA ARG A 26 5.77 27.15 21.35
C ARG A 26 7.01 26.68 20.60
N ASP A 27 7.05 25.41 20.21
CA ASP A 27 8.14 24.81 19.42
C ASP A 27 8.21 25.42 18.00
N ALA A 28 7.15 26.08 17.53
CA ALA A 28 7.09 26.76 16.24
C ALA A 28 7.60 28.21 16.29
N ARG A 29 7.68 28.83 17.47
CA ARG A 29 8.22 30.19 17.64
C ARG A 29 9.73 30.22 17.70
N ASP A 30 10.34 29.25 18.40
CA ASP A 30 11.79 29.20 18.55
C ASP A 30 12.50 28.99 17.19
N VAL A 31 11.84 28.35 16.22
CA VAL A 31 12.32 28.19 14.84
C VAL A 31 12.21 29.48 14.02
N PHE A 32 11.30 30.39 14.39
CA PHE A 32 11.07 31.64 13.67
C PHE A 32 12.14 32.70 13.99
N ASP A 33 12.69 32.65 15.20
CA ASP A 33 13.70 33.62 15.66
C ASP A 33 15.13 33.29 15.14
N GLU A 34 15.34 32.13 14.49
CA GLU A 34 16.65 31.66 14.00
C GLU A 34 16.90 31.88 12.49
N VAL A 35 15.96 32.45 11.73
CA VAL A 35 16.07 32.56 10.25
C VAL A 35 16.31 34.02 9.80
N ASP A 36 17.42 34.26 9.12
CA ASP A 36 17.87 35.58 8.62
C ASP A 36 17.25 35.91 7.23
N GLU A 37 16.92 37.19 6.99
CA GLU A 37 15.95 37.64 5.97
C GLU A 37 16.41 37.57 4.49
N GLU A 38 17.67 37.23 4.16
CA GLU A 38 18.22 37.39 2.79
C GLU A 38 18.29 36.14 1.90
N GLU A 39 17.92 34.94 2.37
CA GLU A 39 17.78 33.77 1.48
C GLU A 39 16.32 33.55 1.06
N PHE A 40 16.00 33.92 -0.19
CA PHE A 40 14.81 33.42 -0.88
C PHE A 40 14.94 31.92 -1.16
N LEU A 41 14.73 31.12 -0.12
CA LEU A 41 14.41 29.70 -0.21
C LEU A 41 12.89 29.55 -0.07
N SER A 42 12.33 28.75 -0.97
CA SER A 42 10.95 28.26 -0.94
C SER A 42 10.46 27.96 0.48
N LEU A 43 9.25 28.46 0.79
CA LEU A 43 8.50 28.29 2.04
C LEU A 43 8.96 27.10 2.90
N PRO A 44 9.40 27.30 4.16
CA PRO A 44 9.58 26.20 5.07
C PRO A 44 8.18 25.79 5.57
N THR A 45 7.54 24.87 4.86
CA THR A 45 6.48 24.03 5.39
C THR A 45 7.06 23.21 6.54
N ASN A 46 6.94 23.71 7.77
CA ASN A 46 7.65 23.21 8.95
C ASN A 46 7.23 21.77 9.38
N GLN A 47 7.85 20.82 8.67
CA GLN A 47 8.24 19.42 8.90
C GLN A 47 7.48 18.54 9.92
N ARG A 48 6.78 17.53 9.38
CA ARG A 48 6.20 16.36 10.07
C ARG A 48 6.94 15.09 9.63
N PHE A 49 7.02 14.10 10.53
CA PHE A 49 7.95 12.98 10.42
C PHE A 49 7.27 11.60 10.52
N ASN A 50 7.26 10.89 9.40
CA ASN A 50 7.18 9.43 9.32
C ASN A 50 8.58 8.80 9.39
N LEU A 51 8.69 7.45 9.42
CA LEU A 51 9.84 6.52 9.60
C LEU A 51 11.32 7.02 9.51
N THR A 52 11.60 8.15 8.85
CA THR A 52 12.94 8.73 8.66
C THR A 52 13.19 10.08 9.33
N HIS A 53 12.19 10.68 9.98
CA HIS A 53 12.27 12.07 10.46
C HIS A 53 12.74 13.08 9.40
N LYS A 54 12.29 12.91 8.16
CA LYS A 54 12.48 13.89 7.08
C LYS A 54 11.13 14.25 6.47
N PRO A 55 10.92 15.51 6.05
CA PRO A 55 9.72 15.87 5.31
C PRO A 55 9.60 15.01 4.04
N ILE A 56 8.37 14.66 3.68
CA ILE A 56 8.08 13.95 2.43
C ILE A 56 8.52 14.86 1.28
N SER A 57 9.35 14.33 0.38
CA SER A 57 9.78 15.12 -0.77
C SER A 57 8.63 15.29 -1.77
N GLU A 58 8.63 16.39 -2.53
CA GLU A 58 7.68 16.59 -3.64
C GLU A 58 7.62 15.40 -4.60
N LYS A 59 8.77 14.78 -4.88
CA LYS A 59 8.85 13.57 -5.72
C LYS A 59 8.04 12.40 -5.14
N ASP A 60 7.95 12.26 -3.83
CA ASP A 60 7.15 11.18 -3.22
C ASP A 60 5.65 11.46 -3.33
N ILE A 61 5.24 12.71 -3.11
CA ILE A 61 3.86 13.18 -3.31
C ILE A 61 3.44 12.94 -4.76
N MET A 62 4.25 13.37 -5.72
CA MET A 62 3.98 13.22 -7.15
C MET A 62 4.09 11.78 -7.65
N SER A 63 4.70 10.87 -6.87
CA SER A 63 4.79 9.45 -7.20
C SER A 63 3.66 8.60 -6.62
N ALA A 64 2.67 9.23 -5.97
CA ALA A 64 1.50 8.57 -5.41
C ALA A 64 0.58 8.06 -6.52
N SER A 65 0.90 6.90 -7.09
CA SER A 65 0.04 6.24 -8.07
C SER A 65 -0.97 5.33 -7.38
N LEU A 66 -2.23 5.78 -7.35
CA LEU A 66 -3.37 5.12 -6.71
C LEU A 66 -3.66 3.72 -7.23
N LEU A 67 -3.68 3.56 -8.56
CA LEU A 67 -3.86 2.25 -9.16
C LEU A 67 -2.72 1.30 -8.77
N HIS A 68 -1.48 1.80 -8.80
CA HIS A 68 -0.33 0.99 -8.44
C HIS A 68 -0.27 0.65 -6.95
N THR A 69 -0.77 1.48 -6.03
CA THR A 69 -0.85 1.08 -4.62
C THR A 69 -1.75 -0.13 -4.45
N TYR A 70 -2.93 -0.16 -5.08
CA TYR A 70 -3.81 -1.33 -5.09
C TYR A 70 -3.11 -2.57 -5.67
N LEU A 71 -2.62 -2.48 -6.91
CA LEU A 71 -1.98 -3.59 -7.63
C LEU A 71 -0.80 -4.17 -6.84
N ARG A 72 0.09 -3.33 -6.33
CA ARG A 72 1.28 -3.78 -5.61
C ARG A 72 0.94 -4.35 -4.23
N THR A 73 -0.11 -3.85 -3.57
CA THR A 73 -0.56 -4.39 -2.29
C THR A 73 -1.12 -5.80 -2.44
N ILE A 74 -1.97 -6.05 -3.44
CA ILE A 74 -2.49 -7.40 -3.65
C ILE A 74 -1.41 -8.38 -4.12
N SER A 75 -0.48 -7.94 -4.98
CA SER A 75 0.65 -8.78 -5.39
C SER A 75 1.57 -9.13 -4.21
N TRP A 76 1.83 -8.16 -3.33
CA TRP A 76 2.59 -8.39 -2.10
C TRP A 76 1.85 -9.37 -1.17
N PHE A 77 0.55 -9.17 -0.99
CA PHE A 77 -0.28 -10.03 -0.15
C PHE A 77 -0.29 -11.47 -0.69
N LEU A 78 -0.52 -11.67 -1.99
CA LEU A 78 -0.45 -13.00 -2.60
C LEU A 78 0.91 -13.66 -2.42
N LEU A 79 2.00 -12.89 -2.53
CA LEU A 79 3.35 -13.42 -2.29
C LEU A 79 3.53 -13.84 -0.82
N LEU A 80 3.01 -13.06 0.13
CA LEU A 80 2.98 -13.44 1.55
C LEU A 80 2.27 -14.79 1.73
N ILE A 81 1.08 -14.96 1.14
CA ILE A 81 0.32 -16.22 1.18
C ILE A 81 1.13 -17.38 0.58
N CYS A 82 1.79 -17.18 -0.55
CA CYS A 82 2.63 -18.21 -1.17
C CYS A 82 3.76 -18.65 -0.23
N HIS A 83 4.41 -17.70 0.43
CA HIS A 83 5.46 -18.00 1.40
C HIS A 83 4.92 -18.76 2.61
N LEU A 84 3.77 -18.35 3.16
CA LEU A 84 3.12 -19.03 4.27
C LEU A 84 2.78 -20.48 3.92
N GLN A 85 2.21 -20.72 2.74
CA GLN A 85 1.88 -22.07 2.28
C GLN A 85 3.11 -22.95 2.07
N CYS A 86 4.27 -22.36 1.76
CA CYS A 86 5.54 -23.08 1.65
C CYS A 86 6.22 -23.34 3.01
N GLY A 87 5.55 -23.09 4.14
CA GLY A 87 6.14 -23.21 5.47
C GLY A 87 7.06 -22.03 5.83
N ALA A 88 6.72 -20.82 5.35
CA ALA A 88 7.46 -19.59 5.58
C ALA A 88 8.94 -19.67 5.19
N ILE A 89 9.22 -20.05 3.94
CA ILE A 89 10.59 -19.97 3.38
C ILE A 89 11.13 -18.56 3.64
N GLN A 90 12.10 -18.46 4.54
CA GLN A 90 12.54 -17.19 5.14
C GLN A 90 13.22 -16.24 4.16
N LYS A 91 13.59 -16.73 2.96
CA LYS A 91 14.15 -15.89 1.90
C LYS A 91 13.02 -15.39 1.00
N TRP A 92 12.55 -14.17 1.24
CA TRP A 92 11.59 -13.48 0.37
C TRP A 92 12.07 -13.50 -1.09
N SER A 93 11.37 -14.22 -1.96
CA SER A 93 11.78 -14.38 -3.35
C SER A 93 10.57 -14.59 -4.26
N PRO A 94 10.24 -13.61 -5.13
CA PRO A 94 9.14 -13.76 -6.08
C PRO A 94 9.47 -14.72 -7.24
N THR A 95 10.74 -15.12 -7.40
CA THR A 95 11.24 -15.89 -8.55
C THR A 95 11.64 -17.32 -8.21
N SER A 96 11.52 -17.74 -6.95
CA SER A 96 11.79 -19.12 -6.55
C SER A 96 10.83 -20.07 -7.28
N PRO A 97 11.32 -21.17 -7.91
CA PRO A 97 10.46 -22.13 -8.62
C PRO A 97 9.35 -22.71 -7.74
N ILE A 98 9.63 -22.92 -6.44
CA ILE A 98 8.64 -23.41 -5.47
C ILE A 98 7.54 -22.38 -5.29
N ILE A 99 7.91 -21.11 -5.07
CA ILE A 99 6.97 -20.00 -4.89
C ILE A 99 6.14 -19.79 -6.16
N LEU A 100 6.75 -19.88 -7.34
CA LEU A 100 6.02 -19.78 -8.61
C LEU A 100 5.02 -20.92 -8.80
N GLY A 101 5.37 -22.15 -8.40
CA GLY A 101 4.46 -23.29 -8.42
C GLY A 101 3.25 -23.10 -7.49
N VAL A 102 3.50 -22.67 -6.26
CA VAL A 102 2.43 -22.39 -5.28
C VAL A 102 1.58 -21.20 -5.71
N LYS A 103 2.21 -20.13 -6.23
CA LYS A 103 1.50 -18.98 -6.77
C LYS A 103 0.54 -19.39 -7.87
N LYS A 104 1.00 -20.20 -8.83
CA LYS A 104 0.15 -20.73 -9.90
C LYS A 104 -1.03 -21.53 -9.35
N PHE A 105 -0.80 -22.39 -8.36
CA PHE A 105 -1.86 -23.14 -7.70
C PHE A 105 -2.91 -22.21 -7.07
N ILE A 106 -2.47 -21.21 -6.30
CA ILE A 106 -3.36 -20.26 -5.61
C ILE A 106 -4.13 -19.40 -6.62
N THR A 107 -3.47 -18.87 -7.66
CA THR A 107 -4.13 -18.08 -8.68
C THR A 107 -5.15 -18.88 -9.46
N SER A 108 -4.85 -20.15 -9.78
CA SER A 108 -5.82 -21.06 -10.42
C SER A 108 -7.01 -21.37 -9.53
N LEU A 109 -6.80 -21.57 -8.22
CA LEU A 109 -7.89 -21.74 -7.25
C LEU A 109 -8.80 -20.50 -7.22
N ILE A 110 -8.22 -19.30 -7.13
CA ILE A 110 -8.98 -18.05 -7.10
C ILE A 110 -9.77 -17.85 -8.40
N GLU A 111 -9.14 -18.13 -9.54
CA GLU A 111 -9.79 -18.03 -10.85
C GLU A 111 -10.97 -18.99 -10.97
N GLU A 112 -10.79 -20.25 -10.55
CA GLU A 112 -11.86 -21.25 -10.54
C GLU A 112 -13.02 -20.85 -9.64
N LYS A 113 -12.74 -20.33 -8.44
CA LYS A 113 -13.78 -20.07 -7.43
C LYS A 113 -14.48 -18.73 -7.57
N LEU A 114 -13.75 -17.69 -7.99
CA LEU A 114 -14.27 -16.31 -8.02
C LEU A 114 -14.47 -15.77 -9.43
N SER A 115 -14.06 -16.54 -10.46
CA SER A 115 -14.02 -16.07 -11.85
C SER A 115 -13.21 -14.77 -11.98
N ILE A 116 -12.08 -14.70 -11.27
CA ILE A 116 -11.14 -13.57 -11.27
C ILE A 116 -9.75 -14.08 -11.64
N SER A 117 -9.18 -13.57 -12.72
CA SER A 117 -7.79 -13.88 -13.10
C SER A 117 -6.84 -12.87 -12.45
N ILE A 118 -5.89 -13.35 -11.65
CA ILE A 118 -4.90 -12.51 -10.95
C ILE A 118 -3.50 -12.97 -11.32
N ASP A 119 -2.63 -12.00 -11.63
CA ASP A 119 -1.20 -12.17 -11.89
C ASP A 119 -0.88 -13.13 -13.05
N THR A 120 -1.84 -13.29 -13.97
CA THR A 120 -1.65 -14.04 -15.22
C THR A 120 -1.03 -13.11 -16.26
N PRO A 121 0.03 -13.53 -16.99
CA PRO A 121 0.60 -12.72 -18.05
C PRO A 121 -0.42 -12.40 -19.14
N SER A 122 -0.53 -11.13 -19.54
CA SER A 122 -1.39 -10.71 -20.65
C SER A 122 -0.63 -10.81 -21.98
N VAL A 123 -1.34 -11.14 -23.07
CA VAL A 123 -0.78 -11.23 -24.43
C VAL A 123 -0.21 -9.89 -24.92
N GLN A 124 -0.72 -8.76 -24.40
CA GLN A 124 -0.33 -7.41 -24.77
C GLN A 124 0.76 -6.80 -23.85
N GLY A 125 1.37 -7.63 -23.00
CA GLY A 125 2.29 -7.20 -21.95
C GLY A 125 1.56 -6.84 -20.65
N GLY A 126 2.26 -6.93 -19.51
CA GLY A 126 1.67 -6.74 -18.19
C GLY A 126 0.93 -7.97 -17.66
N THR A 127 0.09 -7.78 -16.64
CA THR A 127 -0.69 -8.84 -15.97
C THR A 127 -2.18 -8.63 -16.15
N THR A 128 -2.99 -9.70 -16.06
CA THR A 128 -4.46 -9.64 -16.04
C THR A 128 -5.01 -8.93 -14.79
N THR A 129 -4.19 -8.70 -13.78
CA THR A 129 -4.52 -7.89 -12.61
C THR A 129 -4.77 -6.43 -13.01
N THR A 130 -6.04 -6.08 -13.16
CA THR A 130 -6.51 -4.70 -13.39
C THR A 130 -7.00 -4.06 -12.10
N GLY A 131 -7.21 -2.75 -12.08
CA GLY A 131 -7.79 -2.05 -10.93
C GLY A 131 -9.13 -2.66 -10.48
N ASN A 132 -9.99 -3.03 -11.43
CA ASN A 132 -11.27 -3.69 -11.14
C ASN A 132 -11.11 -5.05 -10.47
N VAL A 133 -10.16 -5.86 -10.94
CA VAL A 133 -9.83 -7.15 -10.32
C VAL A 133 -9.40 -6.96 -8.87
N VAL A 134 -8.52 -5.99 -8.61
CA VAL A 134 -8.02 -5.76 -7.25
C VAL A 134 -9.09 -5.20 -6.32
N ARG A 135 -9.92 -4.28 -6.81
CA ARG A 135 -11.07 -3.79 -6.03
C ARG A 135 -12.00 -4.94 -5.65
N ARG A 136 -12.30 -5.85 -6.59
CA ARG A 136 -13.09 -7.06 -6.29
C ARG A 136 -12.45 -7.92 -5.21
N CYS A 137 -11.11 -8.04 -5.18
CA CYS A 137 -10.43 -8.78 -4.11
C CYS A 137 -10.63 -8.14 -2.74
N PHE A 138 -10.63 -6.80 -2.65
CA PHE A 138 -10.81 -6.07 -1.39
C PHE A 138 -12.27 -5.86 -0.97
N THR A 139 -13.23 -6.19 -1.83
CA THR A 139 -14.66 -6.13 -1.50
C THR A 139 -15.05 -7.35 -0.67
N ARG A 140 -15.68 -7.11 0.49
CA ARG A 140 -16.32 -8.17 1.26
C ARG A 140 -17.62 -8.58 0.58
N SER A 141 -17.84 -9.87 0.43
CA SER A 141 -19.14 -10.41 0.05
C SER A 141 -19.90 -10.86 1.30
N ASP A 142 -21.22 -10.69 1.29
CA ASP A 142 -22.08 -11.30 2.31
C ASP A 142 -22.12 -12.83 2.15
N ASP A 143 -21.80 -13.33 0.96
CA ASP A 143 -21.55 -14.75 0.72
C ASP A 143 -20.08 -15.08 0.87
N THR A 144 -19.77 -15.89 1.88
CA THR A 144 -18.41 -16.36 2.18
C THR A 144 -17.72 -17.04 1.00
N VAL A 145 -18.46 -17.71 0.09
CA VAL A 145 -17.83 -18.40 -1.05
C VAL A 145 -17.41 -17.44 -2.17
N GLU A 146 -17.88 -16.20 -2.15
CA GLU A 146 -17.46 -15.16 -3.07
C GLU A 146 -16.35 -14.25 -2.49
N ASP A 147 -16.01 -14.44 -1.21
CA ASP A 147 -14.98 -13.65 -0.54
C ASP A 147 -13.57 -14.16 -0.93
N PHE A 148 -12.76 -13.26 -1.47
CA PHE A 148 -11.36 -13.52 -1.79
C PHE A 148 -10.58 -14.03 -0.57
N LEU A 149 -10.79 -13.41 0.58
CA LEU A 149 -10.05 -13.76 1.79
C LEU A 149 -10.40 -15.18 2.25
N TYR A 150 -11.65 -15.61 2.10
CA TYR A 150 -12.06 -16.97 2.46
C TYR A 150 -11.22 -18.02 1.74
N TRP A 151 -11.09 -17.92 0.41
CA TRP A 151 -10.31 -18.87 -0.38
C TRP A 151 -8.82 -18.81 -0.07
N VAL A 152 -8.29 -17.61 0.16
CA VAL A 152 -6.90 -17.44 0.60
C VAL A 152 -6.63 -18.14 1.94
N LEU A 153 -7.57 -18.08 2.89
CA LEU A 153 -7.42 -18.74 4.19
C LEU A 153 -7.40 -20.27 4.09
N THR A 154 -8.04 -20.85 3.07
CA THR A 154 -8.01 -22.32 2.87
C THR A 154 -6.63 -22.88 2.54
N VAL A 155 -5.70 -22.03 2.10
CA VAL A 155 -4.35 -22.41 1.65
C VAL A 155 -3.24 -21.89 2.56
N VAL A 156 -3.55 -21.40 3.76
CA VAL A 156 -2.53 -20.98 4.74
C VAL A 156 -2.71 -21.70 6.08
N PRO A 157 -1.63 -21.83 6.88
CA PRO A 157 -1.70 -22.49 8.17
C PRO A 157 -2.72 -21.83 9.11
N GLN A 158 -3.52 -22.64 9.79
CA GLN A 158 -4.66 -22.19 10.61
C GLN A 158 -4.24 -21.20 11.71
N GLU A 159 -3.07 -21.41 12.30
CA GLU A 159 -2.48 -20.54 13.31
C GLU A 159 -2.21 -19.10 12.82
N THR A 160 -2.11 -18.89 11.50
CA THR A 160 -1.88 -17.57 10.91
C THR A 160 -3.17 -16.85 10.49
N HIS A 161 -4.31 -17.56 10.49
CA HIS A 161 -5.57 -17.05 9.92
C HIS A 161 -5.97 -15.71 10.50
N GLN A 162 -5.99 -15.57 11.82
CA GLN A 162 -6.39 -14.34 12.48
C GLN A 162 -5.51 -13.15 12.08
N VAL A 163 -4.19 -13.35 12.07
CA VAL A 163 -3.23 -12.28 11.73
C VAL A 163 -3.35 -11.90 10.25
N VAL A 164 -3.44 -12.88 9.35
CA VAL A 164 -3.63 -12.67 7.91
C VAL A 164 -4.93 -11.91 7.64
N THR A 165 -6.03 -12.30 8.29
CA THR A 165 -7.33 -11.62 8.19
C THR A 165 -7.24 -10.18 8.65
N THR A 166 -6.63 -9.90 9.79
CA THR A 166 -6.47 -8.54 10.32
C THR A 166 -5.67 -7.68 9.35
N ILE A 167 -4.51 -8.16 8.88
CA ILE A 167 -3.68 -7.41 7.93
C ILE A 167 -4.43 -7.16 6.63
N PHE A 168 -5.13 -8.15 6.08
CA PHE A 168 -5.89 -7.97 4.86
C PHE A 168 -7.01 -6.92 5.00
N ASN A 169 -7.78 -6.99 6.09
CA ASN A 169 -8.86 -6.05 6.35
C ASN A 169 -8.33 -4.63 6.57
N ASN A 170 -7.23 -4.48 7.29
CA ASN A 170 -6.62 -3.17 7.50
C ASN A 170 -6.08 -2.60 6.18
N LEU A 171 -5.40 -3.41 5.37
CA LEU A 171 -4.94 -2.98 4.03
C LEU A 171 -6.11 -2.59 3.13
N SER A 172 -7.22 -3.33 3.17
CA SER A 172 -8.46 -2.96 2.45
C SER A 172 -8.99 -1.60 2.91
N ALA A 173 -9.10 -1.39 4.22
CA ALA A 173 -9.58 -0.13 4.79
C ALA A 173 -8.66 1.05 4.45
N ILE A 174 -7.34 0.90 4.65
CA ILE A 174 -6.33 1.91 4.33
C ILE A 174 -6.40 2.28 2.85
N GLN A 175 -6.46 1.30 1.94
CA GLN A 175 -6.57 1.57 0.51
C GLN A 175 -7.87 2.30 0.17
N ARG A 176 -9.01 1.91 0.76
CA ARG A 176 -10.29 2.58 0.52
C ARG A 176 -10.29 4.03 1.02
N LEU A 177 -9.69 4.31 2.16
CA LEU A 177 -9.55 5.67 2.69
C LEU A 177 -8.60 6.50 1.81
N TYR A 178 -7.45 5.92 1.45
CA TYR A 178 -6.44 6.56 0.62
C TYR A 178 -6.96 6.92 -0.79
N ASN A 179 -7.80 6.05 -1.36
CA ASN A 179 -8.39 6.20 -2.68
C ASN A 179 -9.86 6.67 -2.62
N SER A 180 -10.22 7.49 -1.64
CA SER A 180 -11.55 8.09 -1.56
C SER A 180 -11.53 9.56 -1.96
N ASN A 181 -12.69 10.10 -2.30
CA ASN A 181 -12.95 11.54 -2.42
C ASN A 181 -13.52 12.17 -1.13
N ARG A 182 -13.32 11.51 0.02
CA ARG A 182 -13.93 11.92 1.29
C ARG A 182 -12.88 12.47 2.24
N LYS A 183 -13.34 13.28 3.19
CA LYS A 183 -12.52 13.69 4.33
C LYS A 183 -12.22 12.47 5.20
N VAL A 184 -10.95 12.26 5.49
CA VAL A 184 -10.40 11.14 6.24
C VAL A 184 -9.98 11.64 7.62
N ASP A 185 -10.30 10.87 8.65
CA ASP A 185 -9.68 11.03 9.96
C ASP A 185 -8.21 10.61 9.87
N THR A 186 -7.31 11.58 9.75
CA THR A 186 -5.89 11.33 9.50
C THR A 186 -5.19 10.72 10.71
N GLU A 187 -5.66 10.99 11.93
CA GLU A 187 -5.12 10.39 13.15
C GLU A 187 -5.55 8.92 13.28
N GLY A 188 -6.83 8.63 12.99
CA GLY A 188 -7.32 7.26 12.92
C GLY A 188 -6.62 6.45 11.83
N LEU A 189 -6.40 7.05 10.65
CA LEU A 189 -5.65 6.42 9.56
C LEU A 189 -4.19 6.16 9.94
N ASP A 190 -3.52 7.10 10.60
CA ASP A 190 -2.14 6.96 11.04
C ASP A 190 -1.97 5.78 12.01
N ASN A 191 -2.84 5.70 13.02
CA ASN A 191 -2.84 4.57 13.95
C ASN A 191 -3.09 3.23 13.25
N LEU A 192 -4.08 3.17 12.36
CA LEU A 192 -4.39 1.95 11.60
C LEU A 192 -3.20 1.51 10.73
N CYS A 193 -2.56 2.45 10.05
CA CYS A 193 -1.37 2.22 9.25
C CYS A 193 -0.21 1.68 10.09
N ARG A 194 0.07 2.33 11.22
CA ARG A 194 1.14 1.93 12.15
C ARG A 194 0.92 0.55 12.74
N GLU A 195 -0.27 0.27 13.28
CA GLU A 195 -0.62 -1.04 13.84
C GLU A 195 -0.50 -2.15 12.79
N THR A 196 -0.90 -1.86 11.54
CA THR A 196 -0.77 -2.79 10.43
C THR A 196 0.69 -3.04 10.09
N TYR A 197 1.51 -1.99 10.03
CA TYR A 197 2.95 -2.08 9.78
C TYR A 197 3.63 -2.92 10.87
N GLU A 198 3.38 -2.60 12.14
CA GLU A 198 3.93 -3.32 13.29
C GLU A 198 3.49 -4.80 13.29
N SER A 199 2.23 -5.08 12.97
CA SER A 199 1.70 -6.44 12.87
C SER A 199 2.41 -7.26 11.78
N ILE A 200 2.67 -6.66 10.62
CA ILE A 200 3.44 -7.31 9.53
C ILE A 200 4.85 -7.65 10.01
N LEU A 201 5.57 -6.70 10.59
CA LEU A 201 6.95 -6.93 11.03
C LEU A 201 7.06 -7.93 12.19
N THR A 202 6.10 -7.90 13.10
CA THR A 202 6.09 -8.77 14.29
C THR A 202 5.80 -10.22 13.91
N ASN A 203 4.80 -10.44 13.06
CA ASN A 203 4.34 -11.79 12.72
C ASN A 203 5.05 -12.38 11.49
N PHE A 204 5.53 -11.51 10.60
CA PHE A 204 6.17 -11.89 9.34
C PHE A 204 7.48 -11.12 9.16
N SER A 205 8.38 -11.18 10.14
CA SER A 205 9.68 -10.48 10.12
C SER A 205 10.56 -10.83 8.91
N TRP A 206 10.32 -11.98 8.28
CA TRP A 206 10.97 -12.42 7.05
C TRP A 206 10.35 -11.83 5.77
N ALA A 207 9.15 -11.23 5.86
CA ALA A 207 8.45 -10.66 4.74
C ALA A 207 9.02 -9.29 4.38
N HIS A 208 9.38 -9.12 3.11
CA HIS A 208 9.90 -7.85 2.62
C HIS A 208 8.75 -6.86 2.38
N VAL A 209 8.74 -5.74 3.11
CA VAL A 209 7.82 -4.63 2.84
C VAL A 209 8.30 -3.87 1.60
N THR A 210 7.54 -3.99 0.50
CA THR A 210 7.90 -3.33 -0.76
C THR A 210 7.85 -1.81 -0.63
N PRO A 211 8.61 -1.04 -1.45
CA PRO A 211 8.59 0.42 -1.41
C PRO A 211 7.18 1.01 -1.55
N THR A 212 6.31 0.42 -2.36
CA THR A 212 4.92 0.89 -2.52
C THR A 212 4.11 0.67 -1.24
N LEU A 213 4.23 -0.50 -0.62
CA LEU A 213 3.54 -0.79 0.64
C LEU A 213 4.07 0.06 1.79
N HIS A 214 5.39 0.28 1.85
CA HIS A 214 6.00 1.21 2.78
C HIS A 214 5.45 2.62 2.59
N LYS A 215 5.42 3.15 1.36
CA LYS A 215 4.84 4.48 1.11
C LYS A 215 3.38 4.58 1.53
N LEU A 216 2.58 3.54 1.27
CA LEU A 216 1.20 3.50 1.72
C LEU A 216 1.10 3.55 3.25
N LEU A 217 1.71 2.60 3.95
CA LEU A 217 1.57 2.48 5.40
C LEU A 217 2.30 3.61 6.13
N ALA A 218 3.45 4.06 5.63
CA ALA A 218 4.27 5.03 6.31
C ALA A 218 4.04 6.45 5.84
N HIS A 219 3.39 6.74 4.71
CA HIS A 219 3.28 8.13 4.22
C HIS A 219 1.86 8.55 3.87
N ALA A 220 0.92 7.62 3.66
CA ALA A 220 -0.46 7.97 3.32
C ALA A 220 -1.13 8.96 4.30
N PRO A 221 -1.02 8.79 5.64
CA PRO A 221 -1.67 9.72 6.57
C PRO A 221 -1.15 11.14 6.40
N GLN A 222 0.17 11.30 6.29
CA GLN A 222 0.81 12.59 6.11
C GLN A 222 0.50 13.21 4.75
N ILE A 223 0.50 12.41 3.68
CA ILE A 223 0.15 12.89 2.34
C ILE A 223 -1.27 13.49 2.36
N ILE A 224 -2.23 12.76 2.92
CA ILE A 224 -3.62 13.21 3.03
C ILE A 224 -3.73 14.47 3.89
N ALA A 225 -3.10 14.47 5.07
CA ALA A 225 -3.18 15.57 6.02
C ALA A 225 -2.54 16.87 5.48
N ASP A 226 -1.35 16.77 4.90
CA ASP A 226 -0.51 17.93 4.60
C ASP A 226 -0.74 18.48 3.19
N HIS A 227 -1.11 17.62 2.24
CA HIS A 227 -1.13 17.98 0.82
C HIS A 227 -2.53 17.94 0.20
N TYR A 228 -3.50 17.34 0.87
CA TYR A 228 -4.87 17.19 0.36
C TYR A 228 -5.94 17.65 1.37
N ASP A 229 -5.58 18.47 2.36
CA ASP A 229 -6.50 19.04 3.36
C ASP A 229 -7.37 17.98 4.07
N GLY A 230 -6.81 16.80 4.27
CA GLY A 230 -7.49 15.66 4.89
C GLY A 230 -8.40 14.88 3.93
N PHE A 231 -8.44 15.17 2.64
CA PHE A 231 -9.19 14.38 1.66
C PHE A 231 -8.33 13.26 1.07
N GLY A 232 -8.94 12.12 0.77
CA GLY A 232 -8.30 11.08 -0.01
C GLY A 232 -7.97 11.54 -1.44
N LEU A 233 -7.23 10.73 -2.19
CA LEU A 233 -6.59 11.15 -3.44
C LEU A 233 -7.35 10.76 -4.71
N GLU A 234 -8.60 10.29 -4.63
CA GLU A 234 -9.33 9.70 -5.78
C GLU A 234 -9.31 10.59 -7.03
N ASP A 235 -9.40 11.92 -6.86
CA ASP A 235 -9.39 12.90 -7.94
C ASP A 235 -8.06 12.98 -8.72
N LEU A 236 -7.00 12.35 -8.19
CA LEU A 236 -5.69 12.24 -8.83
C LEU A 236 -5.44 10.88 -9.47
N SER A 237 -6.47 10.05 -9.60
CA SER A 237 -6.35 8.71 -10.17
C SER A 237 -5.90 8.75 -11.65
N GLU A 238 -4.93 7.90 -11.98
CA GLU A 238 -4.45 7.69 -13.36
C GLU A 238 -5.51 7.01 -14.26
N GLU A 239 -6.59 6.50 -13.69
CA GLU A 239 -7.60 5.72 -14.42
C GLU A 239 -8.35 6.52 -15.49
N GLY A 240 -8.47 7.84 -15.31
CA GLY A 240 -9.01 8.74 -16.33
C GLY A 240 -8.15 8.73 -17.59
N LEU A 241 -6.83 8.86 -17.43
CA LEU A 241 -5.87 8.81 -18.54
C LEU A 241 -5.83 7.42 -19.21
N GLU A 242 -5.89 6.35 -18.42
CA GLU A 242 -5.95 4.98 -18.95
C GLU A 242 -7.22 4.76 -19.80
N SER A 243 -8.36 5.33 -19.37
CA SER A 243 -9.62 5.27 -20.10
C SER A 243 -9.55 6.05 -21.41
N CYS A 244 -8.93 7.24 -21.42
CA CYS A 244 -8.67 7.99 -22.64
C CYS A 244 -7.81 7.20 -23.64
N ASN A 245 -6.78 6.50 -23.18
CA ASN A 245 -5.93 5.67 -24.04
C ASN A 245 -6.70 4.50 -24.69
N LYS A 246 -7.69 3.92 -23.99
CA LYS A 246 -8.58 2.90 -24.56
C LYS A 246 -9.45 3.48 -25.68
N LEU A 247 -9.98 4.70 -25.50
CA LEU A 247 -10.76 5.39 -26.52
C LEU A 247 -9.93 5.68 -27.77
N VAL A 248 -8.70 6.20 -27.60
CA VAL A 248 -7.79 6.50 -28.73
C VAL A 248 -7.52 5.25 -29.56
N ARG A 249 -7.17 4.12 -28.91
CA ARG A 249 -6.93 2.84 -29.60
C ARG A 249 -8.15 2.35 -30.35
N GLY A 250 -9.33 2.45 -29.74
CA GLY A 250 -10.58 2.10 -30.39
C GLY A 250 -10.84 2.96 -31.63
N THR A 251 -10.65 4.28 -31.54
CA THR A 251 -10.87 5.18 -32.68
C THR A 251 -9.88 4.97 -33.83
N THR A 252 -8.63 4.57 -33.55
CA THR A 252 -7.63 4.28 -34.59
C THR A 252 -7.91 3.00 -35.40
N GLU A 253 -8.80 2.11 -34.94
CA GLU A 253 -9.21 0.92 -35.71
C GLU A 253 -10.40 1.21 -36.65
N TYR A 254 -11.10 2.32 -36.46
CA TYR A 254 -12.30 2.71 -37.23
C TYR A 254 -12.11 3.96 -38.12
N CYS A 255 -10.89 4.49 -38.19
CA CYS A 255 -10.48 5.56 -39.12
C CYS A 255 -9.36 5.04 -40.03
#